data_AF-A0A9X2IQZ2-F1
#
_entry.id   AF-A0A9X2IQZ2-F1
#
_cell.length_a   1.000
_cell.length_b   1.000
_cell.length_c   1.000
_cell.angle_alpha   90.00
_cell.angle_beta   90.00
_cell.angle_gamma   90.00
#
_symmetry.space_group_name_H-M   'P 1'
#
loop_
_entity.id
_entity.type
_entity.pdbx_description
1 polymer ?
#
loop_
_entity_poly.entity_id
_entity_poly.type
_entity_poly.pdbx_seq_one_letter_code
_entity_poly.pdbx_strand_id
1 'polypeptide(L)'
;MTGRSDAETERMPSATEGSGAATGPQPTREYVWPEPPTGASAAVPAAAAEPSPLGSVEPDPAPAVRKGNRLAGLAIALLTTAVYAALLLAATTAIRIVVDSVPGDPLAVALAQGPTPAFLAPVAVFFAGLALIVLAVNRAGWWAYVLGGFFVAVLAGAAALAGAWYSVGGAALPSDRVVLVEFLRDPVVLAGVLAAAVLAREVSVWGGALIAGRARGVKRRNAEREAAARP
;
A
#
# COMPACT_ATOMS: atom_id res chain seq x y z
N MET A 1 62.20 0.86 18.11
CA MET A 1 61.69 2.09 17.47
C MET A 1 60.29 2.36 18.01
N THR A 2 60.19 3.37 18.87
CA THR A 2 58.97 3.78 19.60
C THR A 2 58.59 5.20 19.14
N GLY A 3 57.43 5.37 18.49
CA GLY A 3 56.79 6.68 18.27
C GLY A 3 55.39 6.59 18.88
N ARG A 4 55.11 7.13 20.07
CA ARG A 4 55.01 8.54 20.52
C ARG A 4 53.82 9.27 19.89
N SER A 5 52.79 9.36 20.72
CA SER A 5 51.59 10.19 20.63
C SER A 5 51.97 11.66 20.76
N ASP A 6 51.33 12.53 19.96
CA ASP A 6 51.16 13.94 20.29
C ASP A 6 49.70 14.32 20.03
N ALA A 7 49.04 14.73 21.11
CA ALA A 7 47.71 15.29 21.16
C ALA A 7 47.84 16.81 21.10
N GLU A 8 47.26 17.44 20.09
CA GLU A 8 47.16 18.90 20.01
C GLU A 8 45.83 19.33 20.66
N THR A 9 45.95 19.92 21.84
CA THR A 9 44.90 20.67 22.54
C THR A 9 45.22 22.15 22.38
N GLU A 10 44.35 22.92 21.72
CA GLU A 10 44.21 24.38 21.87
C GLU A 10 43.00 24.81 21.01
N ARG A 11 42.07 25.69 21.41
CA ARG A 11 42.03 26.69 22.47
C ARG A 11 40.55 27.12 22.60
N MET A 12 39.99 27.15 23.82
CA MET A 12 38.84 28.02 24.12
C MET A 12 39.36 29.39 24.58
N PRO A 13 38.52 30.43 24.49
CA PRO A 13 38.39 31.32 25.62
C PRO A 13 36.92 31.47 26.10
N SER A 14 36.79 31.35 27.42
CA SER A 14 35.81 31.92 28.37
C SER A 14 35.35 33.34 28.01
N ALA A 15 34.33 33.97 28.61
CA ALA A 15 33.13 33.66 29.39
C ALA A 15 32.51 35.03 29.67
N THR A 16 31.20 35.23 29.56
CA THR A 16 30.51 36.25 30.37
C THR A 16 29.07 35.82 30.63
N GLU A 17 28.70 35.96 31.90
CA GLU A 17 27.50 35.56 32.59
C GLU A 17 26.24 36.30 32.12
N GLY A 18 25.09 35.62 32.29
CA GLY A 18 23.76 36.19 32.11
C GLY A 18 22.73 35.34 32.87
N SER A 19 22.76 35.50 34.19
CA SER A 19 21.80 35.00 35.18
C SER A 19 20.33 35.15 34.77
N GLY A 20 19.50 34.13 35.05
CA GLY A 20 18.05 34.28 35.00
C GLY A 20 17.27 32.96 35.03
N ALA A 21 17.05 32.42 36.22
CA ALA A 21 16.07 31.37 36.46
C ALA A 21 14.63 31.86 36.15
N ALA A 22 13.81 31.04 35.49
CA ALA A 22 12.38 30.88 35.78
C ALA A 22 11.73 29.84 34.84
N THR A 23 11.22 28.77 35.44
CA THR A 23 10.22 27.88 34.84
C THR A 23 8.88 28.59 34.78
N GLY A 24 8.22 28.61 33.62
CA GLY A 24 6.84 29.08 33.46
C GLY A 24 6.17 28.47 32.22
N PRO A 25 4.86 28.17 32.23
CA PRO A 25 4.16 27.60 31.07
C PRO A 25 4.09 28.60 29.92
N GLN A 26 4.37 28.15 28.70
CA GLN A 26 4.10 28.91 27.49
C GLN A 26 2.61 29.26 27.42
N PRO A 27 2.21 30.54 27.26
CA PRO A 27 0.80 30.90 27.14
C PRO A 27 0.24 30.37 25.81
N THR A 28 -0.83 29.60 25.93
CA THR A 28 -1.73 29.22 24.82
C THR A 28 -2.20 30.47 24.10
N ARG A 29 -1.84 30.59 22.81
CA ARG A 29 -2.39 31.61 21.93
C ARG A 29 -3.88 31.31 21.73
N GLU A 30 -4.73 32.09 22.37
CA GLU A 30 -6.18 32.02 22.22
C GLU A 30 -6.56 32.30 20.77
N TYR A 31 -7.33 31.39 20.17
CA TYR A 31 -7.84 31.54 18.82
C TYR A 31 -9.13 32.36 18.88
N VAL A 32 -9.03 33.66 18.61
CA VAL A 32 -10.19 34.56 18.49
C VAL A 32 -10.73 34.49 17.06
N TRP A 33 -11.98 34.05 16.92
CA TRP A 33 -12.70 34.05 15.65
C TRP A 33 -13.18 35.46 15.31
N PRO A 34 -12.90 36.02 14.11
CA PRO A 34 -13.49 37.28 13.70
C PRO A 34 -14.99 37.11 13.43
N GLU A 35 -15.84 37.85 14.14
CA GLU A 35 -17.24 37.98 13.76
C GLU A 35 -17.36 38.74 12.42
N PRO A 36 -18.30 38.35 11.54
CA PRO A 36 -18.55 39.09 10.30
C PRO A 36 -19.18 40.45 10.65
N PRO A 37 -18.66 41.59 10.16
CA PRO A 37 -19.27 42.88 10.42
C PRO A 37 -20.60 42.99 9.66
N THR A 38 -21.71 42.97 10.42
CA THR A 38 -23.03 43.43 9.99
C THR A 38 -22.99 44.95 9.81
N GLY A 39 -23.44 45.42 8.64
CA GLY A 39 -23.10 46.74 8.11
C GLY A 39 -23.65 47.96 8.85
N ALA A 40 -22.99 49.09 8.61
CA ALA A 40 -23.61 50.40 8.52
C ALA A 40 -22.70 51.34 7.71
N SER A 41 -23.32 52.03 6.75
CA SER A 41 -22.73 52.98 5.81
C SER A 41 -22.09 54.19 6.51
N ALA A 42 -20.86 54.52 6.11
CA ALA A 42 -20.31 55.87 6.24
C ALA A 42 -19.56 56.20 4.94
N ALA A 43 -20.10 57.15 4.18
CA ALA A 43 -19.50 57.67 2.96
C ALA A 43 -18.24 58.49 3.32
N VAL A 44 -17.09 58.08 2.77
CA VAL A 44 -15.81 58.81 2.85
C VAL A 44 -15.50 59.32 1.44
N PRO A 45 -15.09 60.59 1.25
CA PRO A 45 -14.93 61.17 -0.07
C PRO A 45 -13.82 60.48 -0.87
N ALA A 46 -14.05 60.33 -2.18
CA ALA A 46 -13.15 59.72 -3.14
C ALA A 46 -11.84 60.51 -3.24
N ALA A 47 -10.79 60.02 -2.60
CA ALA A 47 -9.41 60.39 -2.92
C ALA A 47 -9.01 59.64 -4.20
N ALA A 48 -8.52 60.38 -5.20
CA ALA A 48 -8.04 59.83 -6.45
C ALA A 48 -6.90 58.83 -6.18
N ALA A 49 -7.14 57.56 -6.48
CA ALA A 49 -6.13 56.51 -6.40
C ALA A 49 -5.19 56.64 -7.62
N GLU A 50 -3.94 57.01 -7.37
CA GLU A 50 -2.87 56.90 -8.37
C GLU A 50 -2.68 55.42 -8.76
N PRO A 51 -2.46 55.11 -10.05
CA PRO A 51 -2.29 53.74 -10.51
C PRO A 51 -0.99 53.15 -9.93
N SER A 52 -1.13 52.31 -8.91
CA SER A 52 -0.01 51.52 -8.39
C SER A 52 0.36 50.43 -9.40
N PRO A 53 1.64 50.25 -9.77
CA PRO A 53 2.10 49.25 -10.73
C PRO A 53 2.21 47.87 -10.07
N LEU A 54 1.15 47.43 -9.41
CA LEU A 54 1.06 46.07 -8.89
C LEU A 54 0.44 45.23 -10.00
N GLY A 55 1.32 44.57 -10.77
CA GLY A 55 0.94 43.63 -11.81
C GLY A 55 -0.10 42.64 -11.28
N SER A 56 -1.09 42.35 -12.11
CA SER A 56 -2.16 41.40 -11.85
C SER A 56 -1.57 40.10 -11.28
N VAL A 57 -1.77 39.86 -9.98
CA VAL A 57 -1.46 38.57 -9.35
C VAL A 57 -2.56 37.62 -9.80
N GLU A 58 -2.33 36.97 -10.95
CA GLU A 58 -3.19 35.88 -11.41
C GLU A 58 -3.27 34.83 -10.28
N PRO A 59 -4.46 34.42 -9.84
CA PRO A 59 -4.58 33.34 -8.86
C PRO A 59 -3.91 32.09 -9.41
N ASP A 60 -2.93 31.56 -8.67
CA ASP A 60 -2.27 30.29 -9.03
C ASP A 60 -3.37 29.23 -9.24
N PRO A 61 -3.49 28.60 -10.43
CA PRO A 61 -4.60 27.72 -10.73
C PRO A 61 -4.67 26.59 -9.71
N ALA A 62 -5.82 26.51 -9.03
CA ALA A 62 -6.06 25.51 -7.99
C ALA A 62 -5.65 24.11 -8.50
N PRO A 63 -4.84 23.35 -7.75
CA PRO A 63 -4.28 22.10 -8.23
C PRO A 63 -5.39 21.14 -8.63
N ALA A 64 -5.40 20.73 -9.89
CA ALA A 64 -6.43 19.87 -10.47
C ALA A 64 -6.64 18.63 -9.58
N VAL A 65 -7.82 18.55 -8.97
CA VAL A 65 -8.18 17.46 -8.04
C VAL A 65 -8.22 16.15 -8.81
N ARG A 66 -7.17 15.33 -8.71
CA ARG A 66 -7.07 14.03 -9.39
C ARG A 66 -7.97 12.99 -8.72
N LYS A 67 -9.27 13.05 -8.96
CA LYS A 67 -10.26 12.16 -8.33
C LYS A 67 -10.45 10.78 -9.01
N GLY A 68 -9.69 10.44 -10.07
CA GLY A 68 -9.98 9.27 -10.92
C GLY A 68 -9.02 8.07 -10.87
N ASN A 69 -7.83 8.16 -10.28
CA ASN A 69 -6.79 7.15 -10.52
C ASN A 69 -6.85 5.91 -9.59
N ARG A 70 -7.54 6.01 -8.44
CA ARG A 70 -7.58 4.92 -7.44
C ARG A 70 -8.52 3.79 -7.86
N LEU A 71 -9.69 4.12 -8.40
CA LEU A 71 -10.66 3.17 -8.94
C LEU A 71 -10.07 2.32 -10.08
N ALA A 72 -9.28 2.95 -10.96
CA ALA A 72 -8.59 2.23 -12.02
C ALA A 72 -7.55 1.22 -11.49
N GLY A 73 -6.80 1.59 -10.45
CA GLY A 73 -5.88 0.67 -9.79
C GLY A 73 -6.60 -0.52 -9.16
N LEU A 74 -7.75 -0.28 -8.50
CA LEU A 74 -8.55 -1.33 -7.90
C LEU A 74 -9.15 -2.29 -8.93
N ALA A 75 -9.61 -1.78 -10.09
CA ALA A 75 -10.09 -2.63 -11.18
C ALA A 75 -9.00 -3.56 -11.71
N ILE A 76 -7.75 -3.08 -11.81
CA ILE A 76 -6.62 -3.93 -12.20
C ILE A 76 -6.27 -4.92 -11.07
N ALA A 77 -6.37 -4.52 -9.80
CA ALA A 77 -6.18 -5.43 -8.68
C ALA A 77 -7.21 -6.58 -8.70
N LEU A 78 -8.47 -6.30 -9.03
CA LEU A 78 -9.50 -7.32 -9.23
C LEU A 78 -9.16 -8.27 -10.38
N LEU A 79 -8.77 -7.73 -11.55
CA LEU A 79 -8.34 -8.56 -12.68
C LEU A 79 -7.14 -9.44 -12.31
N THR A 80 -6.15 -8.87 -11.63
CA THR A 80 -4.97 -9.59 -11.15
C THR A 80 -5.34 -10.69 -10.16
N THR A 81 -6.32 -10.43 -9.30
CA THR A 81 -6.87 -11.43 -8.38
C THR A 81 -7.56 -12.56 -9.13
N ALA A 82 -8.32 -12.26 -10.19
CA ALA A 82 -8.95 -13.29 -11.01
C ALA A 82 -7.91 -14.21 -11.67
N VAL A 83 -6.79 -13.66 -12.15
CA VAL A 83 -5.66 -14.45 -12.65
C VAL A 83 -5.04 -15.31 -11.56
N TYR A 84 -4.78 -14.74 -10.38
CA TYR A 84 -4.27 -15.50 -9.23
C TYR A 84 -5.21 -16.66 -8.86
N ALA A 85 -6.52 -16.39 -8.78
CA ALA A 85 -7.53 -17.39 -8.45
C ALA A 85 -7.56 -18.53 -9.47
N ALA A 86 -7.52 -18.22 -10.77
CA ALA A 86 -7.49 -19.24 -11.82
C ALA A 86 -6.23 -20.11 -11.75
N LEU A 87 -5.06 -19.49 -11.57
CA LEU A 87 -3.78 -20.21 -11.45
C LEU A 87 -3.73 -21.07 -10.18
N LEU A 88 -4.21 -20.53 -9.05
CA LEU A 88 -4.26 -21.27 -7.80
C LEU A 88 -5.18 -22.48 -7.93
N LEU A 89 -6.36 -22.32 -8.52
CA LEU A 89 -7.32 -23.40 -8.71
C LEU A 89 -6.72 -24.52 -9.58
N ALA A 90 -6.07 -24.15 -10.68
CA ALA A 90 -5.38 -25.10 -11.54
C ALA A 90 -4.25 -25.83 -10.80
N ALA A 91 -3.43 -25.10 -10.03
CA ALA A 91 -2.33 -25.68 -9.26
C ALA A 91 -2.83 -26.63 -8.16
N THR A 92 -3.83 -26.25 -7.37
CA THR A 92 -4.38 -27.11 -6.32
C THR A 92 -5.09 -28.34 -6.90
N THR A 93 -5.75 -28.19 -8.05
CA THR A 93 -6.36 -29.32 -8.77
C THR A 93 -5.29 -30.31 -9.21
N ALA A 94 -4.22 -29.81 -9.84
CA ALA A 94 -3.09 -30.64 -10.25
C ALA A 94 -2.43 -31.35 -9.06
N ILE A 95 -2.24 -30.65 -7.94
CA ILE A 95 -1.70 -31.23 -6.70
C ILE A 95 -2.59 -32.39 -6.22
N ARG A 96 -3.92 -32.23 -6.17
CA ARG A 96 -4.81 -33.32 -5.73
C ARG A 96 -4.78 -34.52 -6.68
N ILE A 97 -4.76 -34.29 -7.99
CA ILE A 97 -4.72 -35.38 -8.95
C ILE A 97 -3.40 -36.16 -8.83
N VAL A 98 -2.27 -35.46 -8.66
CA VAL A 98 -0.94 -36.08 -8.64
C VAL A 98 -0.60 -36.69 -7.28
N VAL A 99 -0.92 -36.00 -6.18
CA VAL A 99 -0.49 -36.38 -4.82
C VAL A 99 -1.52 -37.30 -4.15
N ASP A 100 -2.80 -36.93 -4.19
CA ASP A 100 -3.88 -37.74 -3.60
C ASP A 100 -4.40 -38.83 -4.55
N SER A 101 -3.92 -38.86 -5.80
CA SER A 101 -4.42 -39.76 -6.84
C SER A 101 -5.94 -39.68 -7.02
N VAL A 102 -6.53 -38.49 -6.85
CA VAL A 102 -8.00 -38.30 -6.96
C VAL A 102 -8.44 -38.66 -8.38
N PRO A 103 -9.29 -39.70 -8.55
CA PRO A 103 -9.81 -40.05 -9.86
C PRO A 103 -10.93 -39.09 -10.27
N GLY A 104 -11.01 -38.78 -11.56
CA GLY A 104 -12.10 -37.98 -12.13
C GLY A 104 -11.66 -37.00 -13.20
N ASP A 105 -12.64 -36.29 -13.76
CA ASP A 105 -12.42 -35.18 -14.68
C ASP A 105 -11.79 -33.99 -13.92
N PRO A 106 -10.64 -33.44 -14.37
CA PRO A 106 -9.99 -32.30 -13.74
C PRO A 106 -10.91 -31.09 -13.56
N LEU A 107 -11.85 -30.86 -14.49
CA LEU A 107 -12.80 -29.76 -14.36
C LEU A 107 -13.76 -29.97 -13.18
N ALA A 108 -14.27 -31.19 -13.00
CA ALA A 108 -15.13 -31.53 -11.86
C ALA A 108 -14.40 -31.36 -10.52
N VAL A 109 -13.13 -31.80 -10.45
CA VAL A 109 -12.28 -31.61 -9.26
C VAL A 109 -12.09 -30.12 -8.96
N ALA A 110 -11.77 -29.31 -9.97
CA ALA A 110 -11.60 -27.87 -9.83
C ALA A 110 -12.89 -27.18 -9.34
N LEU A 111 -14.04 -27.53 -9.93
CA LEU A 111 -15.33 -26.95 -9.54
C LEU A 111 -15.71 -27.31 -8.09
N ALA A 112 -15.34 -28.50 -7.62
CA ALA A 112 -15.53 -28.88 -6.22
C ALA A 112 -14.60 -28.13 -5.25
N GLN A 113 -13.40 -27.73 -5.70
CA GLN A 113 -12.46 -26.95 -4.89
C GLN A 113 -12.80 -25.47 -4.79
N GLY A 114 -13.39 -24.88 -5.85
CA GLY A 114 -13.71 -23.45 -5.92
C GLY A 114 -14.46 -22.85 -4.72
N PRO A 115 -15.50 -23.51 -4.16
CA PRO A 115 -16.21 -22.98 -3.00
C PRO A 115 -15.53 -23.28 -1.65
N THR A 116 -14.37 -23.93 -1.63
CA THR A 116 -13.74 -24.35 -0.36
C THR A 116 -13.00 -23.20 0.35
N PRO A 117 -12.98 -23.20 1.69
CA PRO A 117 -12.18 -22.26 2.49
C PRO A 117 -10.69 -22.29 2.13
N ALA A 118 -10.13 -23.48 1.86
CA ALA A 118 -8.75 -23.65 1.42
C ALA A 118 -8.40 -22.86 0.14
N PHE A 119 -9.38 -22.64 -0.75
CA PHE A 119 -9.21 -21.84 -1.95
C PHE A 119 -9.61 -20.37 -1.75
N LEU A 120 -10.75 -20.12 -1.12
CA LEU A 120 -11.30 -18.76 -0.99
C LEU A 120 -10.49 -17.87 -0.04
N ALA A 121 -9.96 -18.43 1.05
CA ALA A 121 -9.17 -17.69 2.03
C ALA A 121 -7.92 -17.03 1.39
N PRO A 122 -7.03 -17.78 0.70
CA PRO A 122 -5.88 -17.15 0.05
C PRO A 122 -6.25 -16.19 -1.08
N VAL A 123 -7.34 -16.43 -1.82
CA VAL A 123 -7.82 -15.50 -2.87
C VAL A 123 -8.30 -14.18 -2.26
N ALA A 124 -9.09 -14.23 -1.19
CA ALA A 124 -9.58 -13.04 -0.50
C ALA A 124 -8.43 -12.23 0.12
N VAL A 125 -7.47 -12.91 0.76
CA VAL A 125 -6.30 -12.28 1.38
C VAL A 125 -5.36 -11.70 0.32
N PHE A 126 -5.17 -12.38 -0.82
CA PHE A 126 -4.42 -11.84 -1.96
C PHE A 126 -5.04 -10.53 -2.45
N PHE A 127 -6.36 -10.51 -2.68
CA PHE A 127 -7.07 -9.30 -3.11
C PHE A 127 -6.92 -8.18 -2.09
N ALA A 128 -7.16 -8.47 -0.81
CA ALA A 128 -7.04 -7.47 0.25
C ALA A 128 -5.61 -6.90 0.33
N GLY A 129 -4.59 -7.76 0.31
CA GLY A 129 -3.19 -7.35 0.32
C GLY A 129 -2.83 -6.49 -0.89
N LEU A 130 -3.24 -6.90 -2.09
CA LEU A 130 -2.97 -6.15 -3.32
C LEU A 130 -3.73 -4.82 -3.34
N ALA A 131 -5.00 -4.81 -2.93
CA ALA A 131 -5.80 -3.59 -2.82
C ALA A 131 -5.18 -2.60 -1.82
N LEU A 132 -4.74 -3.08 -0.65
CA LEU A 132 -4.05 -2.25 0.34
C LEU A 132 -2.78 -1.63 -0.24
N ILE A 133 -1.97 -2.39 -0.98
CA ILE A 133 -0.79 -1.84 -1.68
C ILE A 133 -1.21 -0.77 -2.67
N VAL A 134 -2.20 -1.04 -3.52
CA VAL A 134 -2.68 -0.08 -4.53
C VAL A 134 -3.22 1.21 -3.90
N LEU A 135 -3.92 1.10 -2.76
CA LEU A 135 -4.49 2.24 -2.05
C LEU A 135 -3.45 3.03 -1.25
N ALA A 136 -2.50 2.35 -0.63
CA ALA A 136 -1.42 2.97 0.16
C ALA A 136 -0.37 3.62 -0.74
N VAL A 137 -0.07 3.00 -1.88
CA VAL A 137 1.00 3.42 -2.79
C VAL A 137 0.48 4.50 -3.75
N ASN A 138 0.38 5.74 -3.27
CA ASN A 138 0.01 6.89 -4.10
C ASN A 138 1.18 7.36 -5.01
N ARG A 139 2.43 6.90 -4.75
CA ARG A 139 3.64 7.39 -5.44
C ARG A 139 4.82 6.41 -5.56
N ALA A 140 4.73 5.19 -5.05
CA ALA A 140 5.88 4.29 -5.09
C ALA A 140 6.00 3.62 -6.46
N GLY A 141 7.24 3.56 -6.95
CA GLY A 141 7.57 2.87 -8.19
C GLY A 141 7.32 1.37 -8.09
N TRP A 142 7.63 0.66 -9.17
CA TRP A 142 7.49 -0.79 -9.31
C TRP A 142 8.06 -1.59 -8.11
N TRP A 143 9.10 -1.08 -7.44
CA TRP A 143 9.69 -1.66 -6.22
C TRP A 143 8.71 -1.93 -5.08
N ALA A 144 7.67 -1.11 -4.89
CA ALA A 144 6.69 -1.37 -3.83
C ALA A 144 5.86 -2.63 -4.08
N TYR A 145 5.65 -2.99 -5.36
CA TYR A 145 5.00 -4.25 -5.72
C TYR A 145 5.96 -5.43 -5.59
N VAL A 146 7.27 -5.21 -5.81
CA VAL A 146 8.29 -6.25 -5.58
C VAL A 146 8.46 -6.55 -4.09
N LEU A 147 8.53 -5.55 -3.22
CA LEU A 147 8.66 -5.79 -1.78
C LEU A 147 7.31 -6.18 -1.17
N GLY A 148 6.23 -5.49 -1.54
CA GLY A 148 4.87 -5.82 -1.12
C GLY A 148 4.43 -7.21 -1.56
N GLY A 149 4.92 -7.70 -2.71
CA GLY A 149 4.64 -9.06 -3.18
C GLY A 149 5.19 -10.15 -2.27
N PHE A 150 6.26 -9.90 -1.49
CA PHE A 150 6.74 -10.86 -0.49
C PHE A 150 5.77 -10.93 0.68
N PHE A 151 5.30 -9.78 1.13
CA PHE A 151 4.31 -9.69 2.19
C PHE A 151 2.99 -10.37 1.77
N VAL A 152 2.51 -10.10 0.56
CA VAL A 152 1.30 -10.76 0.01
C VAL A 152 1.50 -12.27 -0.11
N ALA A 153 2.69 -12.73 -0.51
CA ALA A 153 3.02 -14.16 -0.58
C ALA A 153 2.91 -14.86 0.79
N VAL A 154 3.50 -14.26 1.83
CA VAL A 154 3.44 -14.80 3.19
C VAL A 154 1.99 -14.82 3.69
N LEU A 155 1.24 -13.74 3.47
CA LEU A 155 -0.16 -13.67 3.88
C LEU A 155 -1.03 -14.69 3.14
N ALA A 156 -0.84 -14.85 1.82
CA ALA A 156 -1.58 -15.82 1.02
C ALA A 156 -1.26 -17.27 1.45
N GLY A 157 0.02 -17.57 1.72
CA GLY A 157 0.42 -18.88 2.26
C GLY A 157 -0.21 -19.16 3.62
N ALA A 158 -0.16 -18.19 4.54
CA ALA A 158 -0.81 -18.32 5.85
C ALA A 158 -2.34 -18.50 5.74
N ALA A 159 -2.97 -17.78 4.81
CA ALA A 159 -4.40 -17.90 4.54
C ALA A 159 -4.76 -19.25 3.91
N ALA A 160 -3.92 -19.80 3.02
CA ALA A 160 -4.09 -21.14 2.47
C ALA A 160 -4.00 -22.20 3.57
N LEU A 161 -3.03 -22.06 4.48
CA LEU A 161 -2.87 -22.98 5.62
C LEU A 161 -4.08 -22.93 6.55
N ALA A 162 -4.53 -21.72 6.92
CA ALA A 162 -5.70 -21.53 7.76
C ALA A 162 -6.99 -22.03 7.08
N GLY A 163 -7.15 -21.77 5.78
CA GLY A 163 -8.28 -22.26 5.00
C GLY A 163 -8.31 -23.78 4.91
N ALA A 164 -7.16 -24.42 4.70
CA ALA A 164 -7.03 -25.88 4.70
C ALA A 164 -7.38 -26.48 6.07
N TRP A 165 -6.91 -25.86 7.17
CA TRP A 165 -7.25 -26.28 8.52
C TRP A 165 -8.75 -26.19 8.79
N TYR A 166 -9.37 -25.09 8.37
CA TYR A 166 -10.81 -24.91 8.50
C TYR A 166 -11.61 -25.92 7.67
N SER A 167 -11.12 -26.29 6.48
CA SER A 167 -11.75 -27.31 5.63
C SER A 167 -11.83 -28.71 6.25
N VAL A 168 -10.96 -29.04 7.22
CA VAL A 168 -10.99 -30.31 7.96
C VAL A 168 -11.73 -30.22 9.30
N GLY A 169 -12.50 -29.14 9.53
CA GLY A 169 -13.27 -28.93 10.76
C GLY A 169 -12.52 -28.16 11.85
N GLY A 170 -11.33 -27.65 11.54
CA GLY A 170 -10.51 -26.87 12.45
C GLY A 170 -11.02 -25.43 12.64
N ALA A 171 -12.01 -25.23 13.52
CA ALA A 171 -12.45 -23.87 13.91
C ALA A 171 -11.52 -23.21 14.95
N ALA A 172 -10.79 -24.02 15.72
CA ALA A 172 -9.82 -23.60 16.72
C ALA A 172 -8.47 -24.31 16.49
N LEU A 173 -7.41 -23.79 17.12
CA LEU A 173 -6.13 -24.47 17.18
C LEU A 173 -6.31 -25.81 17.91
N PRO A 174 -5.75 -26.91 17.39
CA PRO A 174 -5.89 -28.21 18.03
C PRO A 174 -5.15 -28.20 19.36
N SER A 175 -5.81 -28.69 20.42
CA SER A 175 -5.18 -28.92 21.71
C SER A 175 -4.18 -30.08 21.66
N ASP A 176 -4.41 -31.03 20.75
CA ASP A 176 -3.53 -32.15 20.47
C ASP A 176 -2.44 -31.77 19.46
N ARG A 177 -1.18 -31.89 19.88
CA ARG A 177 -0.01 -31.62 19.03
C ARG A 177 0.16 -32.65 17.92
N VAL A 178 -0.30 -33.89 18.11
CA VAL A 178 -0.13 -34.96 17.12
C VAL A 178 -0.93 -34.63 15.87
N VAL A 179 -2.21 -34.27 16.03
CA VAL A 179 -3.09 -33.85 14.93
C VAL A 179 -2.51 -32.66 14.17
N LEU A 180 -1.96 -31.67 14.90
CA LEU A 180 -1.30 -30.53 14.27
C LEU A 180 -0.09 -30.94 13.42
N VAL A 181 0.76 -31.81 13.96
CA VAL A 181 1.99 -32.25 13.28
C VAL A 181 1.65 -33.12 12.06
N GLU A 182 0.65 -33.99 12.15
CA GLU A 182 0.17 -34.79 11.02
C GLU A 182 -0.37 -33.90 9.91
N PHE A 183 -1.20 -32.91 10.26
CA PHE A 183 -1.71 -31.93 9.30
C PHE A 183 -0.59 -31.11 8.64
N LEU A 184 0.40 -30.62 9.41
CA LEU A 184 1.52 -29.87 8.85
C LEU A 184 2.47 -30.74 8.01
N ARG A 185 2.40 -32.07 8.12
CA ARG A 185 3.19 -33.02 7.33
C ARG A 185 2.45 -33.52 6.09
N ASP A 186 1.17 -33.20 5.94
CA ASP A 186 0.40 -33.56 4.77
C ASP A 186 1.02 -32.89 3.51
N PRO A 187 1.48 -33.68 2.53
CA PRO A 187 2.12 -33.16 1.33
C PRO A 187 1.19 -32.29 0.50
N VAL A 188 -0.13 -32.53 0.51
CA VAL A 188 -1.12 -31.72 -0.22
C VAL A 188 -1.29 -30.36 0.43
N VAL A 189 -1.33 -30.33 1.77
CA VAL A 189 -1.40 -29.07 2.52
C VAL A 189 -0.14 -28.25 2.26
N LEU A 190 1.04 -28.84 2.41
CA LEU A 190 2.31 -28.14 2.18
C LEU A 190 2.45 -27.65 0.73
N ALA A 191 2.16 -28.52 -0.25
CA ALA A 191 2.21 -28.14 -1.67
C ALA A 191 1.20 -27.04 -2.00
N GLY A 192 -0.02 -27.10 -1.45
CA GLY A 192 -1.05 -26.08 -1.63
C GLY A 192 -0.65 -24.72 -1.04
N VAL A 193 -0.08 -24.72 0.17
CA VAL A 193 0.44 -23.51 0.82
C VAL A 193 1.58 -22.89 0.03
N LEU A 194 2.52 -23.71 -0.45
CA LEU A 194 3.62 -23.25 -1.29
C LEU A 194 3.13 -22.71 -2.64
N ALA A 195 2.18 -23.40 -3.29
CA ALA A 195 1.56 -22.93 -4.52
C ALA A 195 0.89 -21.56 -4.33
N ALA A 196 0.11 -21.39 -3.25
CA ALA A 196 -0.51 -20.11 -2.91
C ALA A 196 0.53 -19.00 -2.72
N ALA A 197 1.58 -19.25 -1.93
CA ALA A 197 2.60 -18.25 -1.65
C ALA A 197 3.39 -17.86 -2.90
N VAL A 198 3.86 -18.84 -3.69
CA VAL A 198 4.66 -18.60 -4.90
C VAL A 198 3.83 -17.91 -5.98
N LEU A 199 2.59 -18.36 -6.23
CA LEU A 199 1.72 -17.71 -7.21
C LEU A 199 1.35 -16.29 -6.77
N ALA A 200 1.10 -16.06 -5.49
CA ALA A 200 0.82 -14.72 -4.97
C ALA A 200 2.01 -13.78 -5.18
N ARG A 201 3.22 -14.30 -4.95
CA ARG A 201 4.47 -13.58 -5.22
C ARG A 201 4.57 -13.17 -6.69
N GLU A 202 4.49 -14.14 -7.59
CA GLU A 202 4.67 -13.88 -9.01
C GLU A 202 3.56 -12.95 -9.53
N VAL A 203 2.30 -13.29 -9.30
CA VAL A 203 1.16 -12.54 -9.83
C VAL A 203 1.12 -11.11 -9.29
N SER A 204 1.51 -10.86 -8.04
CA SER A 204 1.60 -9.49 -7.51
C SER A 204 2.72 -8.67 -8.17
N VAL A 205 3.86 -9.29 -8.52
CA VAL A 205 4.96 -8.64 -9.23
C VAL A 205 4.55 -8.27 -10.66
N TRP A 206 3.96 -9.21 -11.40
CA TRP A 206 3.50 -8.99 -12.79
C TRP A 206 2.32 -8.02 -12.84
N GLY A 207 1.33 -8.17 -11.95
CA GLY A 207 0.19 -7.27 -11.81
C GLY A 207 0.61 -5.84 -11.45
N GLY A 208 1.57 -5.70 -10.52
CA GLY A 208 2.15 -4.42 -10.15
C GLY A 208 2.85 -3.71 -11.32
N ALA A 209 3.54 -4.46 -12.19
CA ALA A 209 4.17 -3.91 -13.39
C ALA A 209 3.14 -3.34 -14.39
N LEU A 210 2.01 -4.03 -14.59
CA LEU A 210 0.91 -3.56 -15.44
C LEU A 210 0.26 -2.28 -14.88
N ILE A 211 0.00 -2.22 -13.57
CA ILE A 211 -0.56 -1.04 -12.89
C ILE A 211 0.39 0.17 -13.06
N ALA A 212 1.67 -0.01 -12.77
CA ALA A 212 2.69 1.03 -12.89
C ALA A 212 2.91 1.48 -14.35
N GLY A 213 2.76 0.58 -15.32
CA GLY A 213 2.79 0.90 -16.75
C GLY A 213 1.66 1.84 -17.17
N ARG A 214 0.41 1.51 -16.79
CA ARG A 214 -0.77 2.34 -17.12
C ARG A 214 -0.69 3.73 -16.50
N ALA A 215 -0.27 3.83 -15.23
CA ALA A 215 -0.15 5.10 -14.53
C ALA A 215 0.86 6.06 -15.22
N ARG A 216 1.98 5.53 -15.73
CA ARG A 216 2.97 6.30 -16.51
C ARG A 216 2.40 6.76 -17.86
N GLY A 217 1.65 5.90 -18.54
CA GLY A 217 1.00 6.23 -19.82
C GLY A 217 -0.02 7.37 -19.70
N VAL A 218 -0.84 7.37 -18.63
CA VAL A 218 -1.79 8.47 -18.35
C VAL A 218 -1.04 9.76 -18.04
N LYS A 219 0.03 9.70 -17.24
CA LYS A 219 0.84 10.88 -16.92
C LYS A 219 1.48 11.48 -18.18
N ARG A 220 1.97 10.66 -19.11
CA ARG A 220 2.53 11.11 -20.39
C ARG A 220 1.49 11.81 -21.26
N ARG A 221 0.32 11.19 -21.45
CA ARG A 221 -0.78 11.78 -22.24
C ARG A 221 -1.30 13.09 -21.65
N ASN A 222 -1.32 13.23 -20.32
CA ASN A 222 -1.70 14.48 -19.68
C ASN A 222 -0.64 15.57 -19.90
N ALA A 223 0.65 15.22 -19.80
CA ALA A 223 1.74 16.16 -20.08
C ALA A 223 1.75 16.62 -21.56
N GLU A 224 1.46 15.70 -22.50
CA GLU A 224 1.31 16.03 -23.93
C GLU A 224 0.16 17.02 -24.16
N ARG A 225 -0.98 16.86 -23.45
CA ARG A 225 -2.12 17.79 -23.51
C ARG A 225 -1.82 19.15 -22.88
N GLU A 226 -1.09 19.17 -21.77
CA GLU A 226 -0.67 20.42 -21.11
C GLU A 226 0.36 21.19 -21.96
N ALA A 227 1.26 20.48 -22.65
CA ALA A 227 2.21 21.09 -23.59
C ALA A 227 1.52 21.65 -24.84
N ALA A 228 0.51 20.95 -25.37
CA ALA A 228 -0.29 21.42 -26.50
C ALA A 228 -1.22 22.60 -26.17
N ALA A 229 -1.49 22.85 -24.88
CA ALA A 229 -2.36 23.92 -24.40
C ALA A 229 -1.62 25.20 -23.99
N ARG A 230 -0.28 25.22 -23.99
CA ARG A 230 0.52 26.44 -23.79
C ARG A 230 0.84 27.04 -25.17
N PRO A 231 0.36 28.26 -25.49
CA PRO A 231 0.58 28.92 -26.78
C PRO A 231 2.04 29.34 -26.99
#